data_AF-X0VEK4-F1
#
_entry.id   AF-X0VEK4-F1
#
_cell.length_a   1.000
_cell.length_b   1.000
_cell.length_c   1.000
_cell.angle_alpha   90.00
_cell.angle_beta   90.00
_cell.angle_gamma   90.00
#
_symmetry.space_group_name_H-M   'P 1'
#
loop_
_entity.id
_entity.type
_entity.pdbx_description
1 polymer ?
#
loop_
_entity_poly.entity_id
_entity_poly.type
_entity_poly.pdbx_seq_one_letter_code
_entity_poly.pdbx_strand_id
1 'polypeptide(L)'
;FSWANTASPEEASGAVTAAEAVLAGLSGYDVSDAEDMLDDAKTELADGEYDEAVALAEEAGEFAPAIAAIEDAEDEIADLEDQFYDVTAALAKLDDAKDALADGDYEYATQLANAAPALAEEPQEKTLEEAQDAIDDAEAEIANLEGQMYDVAAAKAKIAQAKAELADEDYVEAYNLAGEAAALAVAPYWLYALIVAIVLIVILVGFYLYRQRQKK
;
A
#
# COMPACT_ATOMS: atom_id res chain seq x y z
N PHE A 1 13.59 18.73 40.07
CA PHE A 1 14.45 19.58 39.23
C PHE A 1 13.50 20.26 38.27
N SER A 2 13.27 21.57 38.42
CA SER A 2 12.53 22.34 37.43
C SER A 2 13.53 22.62 36.33
N TRP A 3 13.37 21.96 35.19
CA TRP A 3 14.03 22.38 33.95
C TRP A 3 13.47 23.77 33.67
N ALA A 4 14.34 24.78 33.58
CA ALA A 4 13.89 26.10 33.20
C ALA A 4 13.59 26.03 31.70
N ASN A 5 12.41 26.50 31.34
CA ASN A 5 11.98 26.61 29.95
C ASN A 5 13.02 27.39 29.14
N THR A 6 13.54 26.80 28.06
CA THR A 6 14.58 27.41 27.23
C THR A 6 14.00 28.24 26.10
N ALA A 7 12.83 27.87 25.60
CA ALA A 7 12.04 28.62 24.66
C ALA A 7 11.30 29.78 25.35
N SER A 8 11.18 30.88 24.63
CA SER A 8 10.38 32.04 25.02
C SER A 8 8.91 31.87 24.57
N PRO A 9 7.97 32.62 25.19
CA PRO A 9 6.57 32.62 24.73
C PRO A 9 6.42 33.06 23.26
N GLU A 10 7.32 33.91 22.76
CA GLU A 10 7.29 34.40 21.38
C GLU A 10 7.73 33.30 20.40
N GLU A 11 8.75 32.53 20.74
CA GLU A 11 9.20 31.38 19.94
C GLU A 11 8.13 30.30 19.87
N ALA A 12 7.54 29.90 21.01
CA ALA A 12 6.48 28.90 21.03
C ALA A 12 5.22 29.34 20.29
N SER A 13 4.79 30.59 20.46
CA SER A 13 3.68 31.13 19.67
C SER A 13 4.00 31.17 18.17
N GLY A 14 5.24 31.45 17.80
CA GLY A 14 5.69 31.43 16.42
C GLY A 14 5.64 30.03 15.80
N ALA A 15 6.11 29.02 16.52
CA ALA A 15 6.07 27.62 16.09
C ALA A 15 4.62 27.13 15.89
N VAL A 16 3.72 27.39 16.84
CA VAL A 16 2.29 27.05 16.72
C VAL A 16 1.66 27.72 15.49
N THR A 17 1.90 29.02 15.27
CA THR A 17 1.39 29.72 14.08
C THR A 17 1.98 29.17 12.78
N ALA A 18 3.24 28.75 12.78
CA ALA A 18 3.86 28.12 11.62
C ALA A 18 3.21 26.77 11.29
N ALA A 19 3.01 25.91 12.29
CA ALA A 19 2.31 24.63 12.10
C ALA A 19 0.87 24.84 11.62
N GLU A 20 0.12 25.79 12.20
CA GLU A 20 -1.22 26.16 11.72
C GLU A 20 -1.22 26.53 10.22
N ALA A 21 -0.21 27.30 9.78
CA ALA A 21 -0.10 27.70 8.39
C ALA A 21 0.22 26.51 7.46
N VAL A 22 1.03 25.55 7.91
CA VAL A 22 1.32 24.30 7.17
C VAL A 22 0.05 23.48 7.02
N LEU A 23 -0.64 23.17 8.13
CA LEU A 23 -1.85 22.34 8.12
C LEU A 23 -2.98 22.99 7.30
N ALA A 24 -3.12 24.31 7.36
CA ALA A 24 -4.09 25.02 6.52
C ALA A 24 -3.83 24.88 5.01
N GLY A 25 -2.59 24.61 4.61
CA GLY A 25 -2.20 24.35 3.22
C GLY A 25 -2.53 22.94 2.73
N LEU A 26 -2.81 22.01 3.64
CA LEU A 26 -3.03 20.58 3.36
C LEU A 26 -4.53 20.24 3.31
N SER A 27 -5.34 21.15 2.77
CA SER A 27 -6.79 20.92 2.65
C SER A 27 -7.07 19.79 1.64
N GLY A 28 -7.48 18.62 2.13
CA GLY A 28 -7.73 17.46 1.31
C GLY A 28 -7.10 16.17 1.85
N TYR A 29 -6.06 16.30 2.67
CA TYR A 29 -5.37 15.19 3.32
C TYR A 29 -5.96 14.91 4.71
N ASP A 30 -5.88 13.66 5.17
CA ASP A 30 -6.19 13.31 6.56
C ASP A 30 -4.99 13.67 7.46
N VAL A 31 -5.05 14.87 8.03
CA VAL A 31 -4.03 15.40 8.95
C VAL A 31 -4.50 15.41 10.41
N SER A 32 -5.50 14.59 10.75
CA SER A 32 -6.14 14.59 12.08
C SER A 32 -5.14 14.37 13.24
N ASP A 33 -4.20 13.46 13.08
CA ASP A 33 -3.15 13.21 14.07
C ASP A 33 -2.22 14.44 14.26
N ALA A 34 -1.94 15.20 13.19
CA ALA A 34 -1.17 16.44 13.28
C ALA A 34 -1.99 17.59 13.90
N GLU A 35 -3.30 17.62 13.65
CA GLU A 35 -4.22 18.57 14.29
C GLU A 35 -4.28 18.34 15.81
N ASP A 36 -4.32 17.08 16.25
CA ASP A 36 -4.27 16.72 17.67
C ASP A 36 -2.96 17.17 18.32
N MET A 37 -1.80 16.92 17.67
CA MET A 37 -0.49 17.42 18.15
C MET A 37 -0.46 18.95 18.27
N LEU A 38 -1.05 19.66 17.30
CA LEU A 38 -1.11 21.12 17.31
C LEU A 38 -2.04 21.66 18.41
N ASP A 39 -3.12 20.97 18.71
CA ASP A 39 -4.02 21.31 19.82
C ASP A 39 -3.35 21.06 21.19
N ASP A 40 -2.54 20.01 21.31
CA ASP A 40 -1.68 19.80 22.48
C ASP A 40 -0.63 20.91 22.59
N ALA A 41 0.04 21.29 21.48
CA ALA A 41 1.00 22.39 21.46
C ALA A 41 0.39 23.73 21.94
N LYS A 42 -0.86 24.02 21.55
CA LYS A 42 -1.60 25.20 22.01
C LYS A 42 -1.91 25.14 23.51
N THR A 43 -2.19 23.95 24.03
CA THR A 43 -2.45 23.73 25.46
C THR A 43 -1.17 24.00 26.26
N GLU A 44 -0.04 23.43 25.86
CA GLU A 44 1.26 23.64 26.51
C GLU A 44 1.71 25.11 26.45
N LEU A 45 1.46 25.80 25.34
CA LEU A 45 1.70 27.23 25.20
C LEU A 45 0.90 28.05 26.23
N ALA A 46 -0.37 27.69 26.46
CA ALA A 46 -1.25 28.36 27.42
C ALA A 46 -0.82 28.13 28.87
N ASP A 47 -0.29 26.93 29.17
CA ASP A 47 0.18 26.55 30.50
C ASP A 47 1.60 27.08 30.81
N GLY A 48 2.30 27.61 29.80
CA GLY A 48 3.63 28.20 29.93
C GLY A 48 4.77 27.21 29.73
N GLU A 49 4.47 26.04 29.17
CA GLU A 49 5.39 24.95 28.82
C GLU A 49 5.91 25.14 27.38
N TYR A 50 6.50 26.32 27.11
CA TYR A 50 7.04 26.73 25.80
C TYR A 50 7.97 25.72 25.09
N ASP A 51 8.89 25.05 25.78
CA ASP A 51 9.76 24.03 25.15
C ASP A 51 8.93 22.88 24.55
N GLU A 52 7.93 22.38 25.30
CA GLU A 52 7.03 21.31 24.84
C GLU A 52 6.12 21.80 23.71
N ALA A 53 5.59 23.02 23.86
CA ALA A 53 4.78 23.66 22.82
C ALA A 53 5.53 23.83 21.49
N VAL A 54 6.83 24.19 21.54
CA VAL A 54 7.68 24.24 20.34
C VAL A 54 7.85 22.84 19.75
N ALA A 55 8.21 21.85 20.58
CA ALA A 55 8.46 20.49 20.11
C ALA A 55 7.23 19.89 19.41
N LEU A 56 6.06 19.97 20.04
CA LEU A 56 4.80 19.48 19.46
C LEU A 56 4.40 20.22 18.19
N ALA A 57 4.59 21.55 18.14
CA ALA A 57 4.26 22.33 16.96
C ALA A 57 5.22 22.06 15.78
N GLU A 58 6.51 21.88 16.05
CA GLU A 58 7.49 21.48 15.03
C GLU A 58 7.19 20.07 14.51
N GLU A 59 6.92 19.12 15.42
CA GLU A 59 6.53 17.75 15.07
C GLU A 59 5.28 17.73 14.19
N ALA A 60 4.20 18.44 14.58
CA ALA A 60 2.99 18.56 13.77
C ALA A 60 3.27 19.16 12.37
N GLY A 61 4.14 20.17 12.31
CA GLY A 61 4.50 20.87 11.08
C GLY A 61 5.33 20.04 10.11
N GLU A 62 6.05 19.03 10.59
CA GLU A 62 6.85 18.11 9.76
C GLU A 62 6.09 16.82 9.43
N PHE A 63 5.30 16.31 10.37
CA PHE A 63 4.52 15.08 10.22
C PHE A 63 3.42 15.23 9.16
N ALA A 64 2.67 16.33 9.16
CA ALA A 64 1.56 16.51 8.20
C ALA A 64 2.02 16.52 6.72
N PRO A 65 3.08 17.25 6.33
CA PRO A 65 3.63 17.15 4.97
C PRO A 65 4.13 15.75 4.59
N ALA A 66 4.67 14.98 5.54
CA ALA A 66 5.14 13.63 5.27
C ALA A 66 3.99 12.68 4.96
N ILE A 67 2.86 12.77 5.69
CA ILE A 67 1.63 12.03 5.36
C ILE A 67 1.15 12.41 3.96
N ALA A 68 1.02 13.72 3.68
CA ALA A 68 0.51 14.19 2.41
C ALA A 68 1.36 13.69 1.22
N ALA A 69 2.69 13.70 1.36
CA ALA A 69 3.59 13.18 0.35
C ALA A 69 3.45 11.66 0.13
N ILE A 70 3.15 10.89 1.18
CA ILE A 70 2.90 9.45 1.08
C ILE A 70 1.57 9.19 0.38
N GLU A 71 0.51 9.92 0.72
CA GLU A 71 -0.81 9.80 0.07
C GLU A 71 -0.72 10.17 -1.43
N ASP A 72 -0.04 11.27 -1.76
CA ASP A 72 0.20 11.66 -3.16
C ASP A 72 0.97 10.58 -3.93
N ALA A 73 1.99 9.97 -3.31
CA ALA A 73 2.77 8.91 -3.93
C ALA A 73 1.98 7.60 -4.09
N GLU A 74 1.09 7.28 -3.15
CA GLU A 74 0.15 6.15 -3.26
C GLU A 74 -0.77 6.32 -4.46
N ASP A 75 -1.38 7.48 -4.60
CA ASP A 75 -2.28 7.80 -5.71
C ASP A 75 -1.54 7.76 -7.05
N GLU A 76 -0.35 8.37 -7.15
CA GLU A 76 0.44 8.36 -8.39
C GLU A 76 0.90 6.94 -8.77
N ILE A 77 1.28 6.12 -7.79
CA ILE A 77 1.66 4.72 -8.03
C ILE A 77 0.45 3.89 -8.47
N ALA A 78 -0.73 4.12 -7.89
CA ALA A 78 -1.95 3.45 -8.33
C ALA A 78 -2.31 3.82 -9.78
N ASP A 79 -2.20 5.10 -10.15
CA ASP A 79 -2.40 5.56 -11.53
C ASP A 79 -1.39 4.93 -12.51
N LEU A 80 -0.14 4.71 -12.06
CA LEU A 80 0.90 4.04 -12.87
C LEU A 80 0.62 2.54 -13.02
N GLU A 81 0.15 1.87 -11.97
CA GLU A 81 -0.26 0.47 -12.01
C GLU A 81 -1.45 0.26 -12.96
N ASP A 82 -2.44 1.16 -12.95
CA ASP A 82 -3.56 1.17 -13.89
C ASP A 82 -3.12 1.41 -15.35
N GLN A 83 -1.96 2.02 -15.55
CA GLN A 83 -1.30 2.17 -16.86
C GLN A 83 -0.31 1.04 -17.17
N PHE A 84 -0.31 -0.03 -16.36
CA PHE A 84 0.51 -1.23 -16.52
C PHE A 84 2.02 -1.02 -16.39
N TYR A 85 2.44 0.05 -15.71
CA TYR A 85 3.83 0.19 -15.31
C TYR A 85 4.18 -0.89 -14.28
N ASP A 86 5.43 -1.36 -14.29
CA ASP A 86 5.94 -2.19 -13.20
C ASP A 86 6.26 -1.27 -12.01
N VAL A 87 5.36 -1.26 -11.03
CA VAL A 87 5.46 -0.44 -9.83
C VAL A 87 6.22 -1.13 -8.69
N THR A 88 6.84 -2.29 -8.90
CA THR A 88 7.48 -3.08 -7.82
C THR A 88 8.53 -2.27 -7.05
N ALA A 89 9.39 -1.55 -7.76
CA ALA A 89 10.43 -0.73 -7.14
C ALA A 89 9.86 0.53 -6.47
N ALA A 90 8.81 1.11 -7.06
CA ALA A 90 8.10 2.26 -6.50
C ALA A 90 7.42 1.90 -5.17
N LEU A 91 6.69 0.78 -5.13
CA LEU A 91 6.03 0.27 -3.91
C LEU A 91 7.04 -0.03 -2.80
N ALA A 92 8.17 -0.68 -3.13
CA ALA A 92 9.22 -0.92 -2.15
C ALA A 92 9.79 0.38 -1.55
N LYS A 93 9.89 1.44 -2.37
CA LYS A 93 10.37 2.75 -1.92
C LYS A 93 9.34 3.50 -1.08
N LEU A 94 8.07 3.34 -1.41
CA LEU A 94 6.96 3.87 -0.64
C LEU A 94 6.85 3.17 0.74
N ASP A 95 7.11 1.87 0.80
CA ASP A 95 7.21 1.15 2.06
C ASP A 95 8.37 1.69 2.93
N ASP A 96 9.55 1.96 2.33
CA ASP A 96 10.64 2.63 3.06
C ASP A 96 10.19 4.00 3.61
N ALA A 97 9.36 4.74 2.88
CA ALA A 97 8.84 6.05 3.31
C ALA A 97 7.90 5.91 4.53
N LYS A 98 7.04 4.91 4.52
CA LYS A 98 6.12 4.60 5.63
C LYS A 98 6.87 4.14 6.88
N ASP A 99 7.93 3.35 6.70
CA ASP A 99 8.81 2.95 7.80
C ASP A 99 9.53 4.18 8.39
N ALA A 100 10.05 5.08 7.55
CA ALA A 100 10.68 6.33 8.02
C ALA A 100 9.68 7.24 8.77
N LEU A 101 8.43 7.33 8.29
CA LEU A 101 7.36 8.06 8.99
C LEU A 101 7.10 7.46 10.38
N ALA A 102 7.02 6.13 10.47
CA ALA A 102 6.78 5.41 11.73
C ALA A 102 7.96 5.55 12.72
N ASP A 103 9.18 5.74 12.22
CA ASP A 103 10.38 6.01 13.01
C ASP A 103 10.51 7.50 13.43
N GLY A 104 9.61 8.37 12.97
CA GLY A 104 9.63 9.82 13.25
C GLY A 104 10.61 10.61 12.39
N ASP A 105 11.13 10.03 11.29
CA ASP A 105 12.03 10.71 10.36
C ASP A 105 11.22 11.31 9.19
N TYR A 106 10.47 12.37 9.47
CA TYR A 106 9.50 12.96 8.55
C TYR A 106 10.13 13.58 7.30
N GLU A 107 11.31 14.21 7.46
CA GLU A 107 12.05 14.77 6.34
C GLU A 107 12.50 13.65 5.38
N TYR A 108 12.98 12.53 5.92
CA TYR A 108 13.38 11.39 5.11
C TYR A 108 12.18 10.68 4.49
N ALA A 109 11.09 10.48 5.24
CA ALA A 109 9.84 9.92 4.73
C ALA A 109 9.33 10.71 3.52
N THR A 110 9.30 12.04 3.64
CA THR A 110 8.91 12.95 2.55
C THR A 110 9.80 12.78 1.32
N GLN A 111 11.12 12.70 1.49
CA GLN A 111 12.06 12.49 0.38
C GLN A 111 11.85 11.15 -0.32
N LEU A 112 11.62 10.09 0.45
CA LEU A 112 11.38 8.75 -0.06
C LEU A 112 10.07 8.68 -0.85
N ALA A 113 8.98 9.20 -0.29
CA ALA A 113 7.67 9.22 -0.93
C ALA A 113 7.71 9.96 -2.27
N ASN A 114 8.26 11.18 -2.29
CA ASN A 114 8.39 11.97 -3.53
C ASN A 114 9.28 11.31 -4.60
N ALA A 115 10.19 10.42 -4.21
CA ALA A 115 11.06 9.72 -5.14
C ALA A 115 10.47 8.39 -5.64
N ALA A 116 9.46 7.85 -4.96
CA ALA A 116 8.94 6.51 -5.22
C ALA A 116 8.31 6.36 -6.62
N PRO A 117 7.42 7.25 -7.09
CA PRO A 117 6.76 7.08 -8.40
C PRO A 117 7.75 7.01 -9.57
N ALA A 118 8.87 7.74 -9.50
CA ALA A 118 9.91 7.76 -10.52
C ALA A 118 10.67 6.43 -10.69
N LEU A 119 10.47 5.47 -9.79
CA LEU A 119 11.04 4.13 -9.88
C LEU A 119 10.15 3.14 -10.63
N ALA A 120 8.94 3.53 -11.01
CA ALA A 120 8.09 2.71 -11.86
C ALA A 120 8.73 2.52 -13.24
N GLU A 121 8.70 1.29 -13.75
CA GLU A 121 9.25 0.97 -15.07
C GLU A 121 8.14 0.94 -16.13
N GLU A 122 8.42 1.47 -17.32
CA GLU A 122 7.45 1.50 -18.43
C GLU A 122 6.94 0.09 -18.78
N PRO A 123 5.68 -0.02 -19.25
CA PRO A 123 5.13 -1.29 -19.70
C PRO A 123 6.02 -1.93 -20.77
N GLN A 124 6.35 -3.21 -20.58
CA GLN A 124 7.13 -3.93 -21.58
C GLN A 124 6.29 -4.17 -22.83
N GLU A 125 6.83 -3.81 -24.00
CA GLU A 125 6.19 -4.10 -25.28
C GLU A 125 5.83 -5.60 -25.38
N LYS A 126 4.65 -5.87 -25.91
CA LYS A 126 4.17 -7.23 -26.17
C LYS A 126 3.97 -7.45 -27.64
N THR A 127 4.28 -8.66 -28.06
CA THR A 127 3.97 -9.13 -29.41
C THR A 127 2.53 -9.63 -29.48
N LEU A 128 1.99 -9.66 -30.70
CA LEU A 128 0.69 -10.29 -30.99
C LEU A 128 0.64 -11.74 -30.46
N GLU A 129 1.73 -12.50 -30.63
CA GLU A 129 1.82 -13.91 -30.20
C GLU A 129 1.72 -14.02 -28.68
N GLU A 130 2.47 -13.20 -27.94
CA GLU A 130 2.42 -13.20 -26.48
C GLU A 130 1.04 -12.81 -25.94
N ALA A 131 0.39 -11.81 -26.54
CA ALA A 131 -0.96 -11.40 -26.15
C ALA A 131 -2.01 -12.48 -26.47
N GLN A 132 -1.89 -13.15 -27.62
CA GLN A 132 -2.76 -14.28 -27.98
C GLN A 132 -2.59 -15.45 -27.03
N ASP A 133 -1.36 -15.84 -26.74
CA ASP A 133 -1.05 -16.94 -25.84
C ASP A 133 -1.60 -16.66 -24.43
N ALA A 134 -1.43 -15.43 -23.92
CA ALA A 134 -1.98 -15.03 -22.63
C ALA A 134 -3.51 -15.10 -22.58
N ILE A 135 -4.20 -14.67 -23.65
CA ILE A 135 -5.66 -14.78 -23.75
C ILE A 135 -6.10 -16.25 -23.78
N ASP A 136 -5.45 -17.08 -24.60
CA ASP A 136 -5.80 -18.50 -24.75
C ASP A 136 -5.58 -19.26 -23.43
N ASP A 137 -4.47 -19.00 -22.73
CA ASP A 137 -4.16 -19.59 -21.42
C ASP A 137 -5.20 -19.18 -20.37
N ALA A 138 -5.53 -17.88 -20.29
CA ALA A 138 -6.54 -17.38 -19.37
C ALA A 138 -7.94 -17.94 -19.67
N GLU A 139 -8.31 -18.08 -20.94
CA GLU A 139 -9.57 -18.73 -21.35
C GLU A 139 -9.63 -20.20 -20.92
N ALA A 140 -8.53 -20.93 -21.07
CA ALA A 140 -8.44 -22.33 -20.66
C ALA A 140 -8.60 -22.48 -19.14
N GLU A 141 -7.97 -21.61 -18.36
CA GLU A 141 -8.09 -21.58 -16.90
C GLU A 141 -9.53 -21.23 -16.46
N ILE A 142 -10.10 -20.16 -17.02
CA ILE A 142 -11.48 -19.74 -16.75
C ILE A 142 -12.48 -20.85 -17.07
N ALA A 143 -12.33 -21.53 -18.21
CA ALA A 143 -13.19 -22.65 -18.60
C ALA A 143 -13.08 -23.84 -17.62
N ASN A 144 -11.87 -24.10 -17.11
CA ASN A 144 -11.65 -25.12 -16.10
C ASN A 144 -12.42 -24.81 -14.80
N LEU A 145 -12.33 -23.56 -14.33
CA LEU A 145 -13.00 -23.09 -13.12
C LEU A 145 -14.51 -23.03 -13.26
N GLU A 146 -15.02 -22.63 -14.43
CA GLU A 146 -16.45 -22.74 -14.76
C GLU A 146 -16.93 -24.19 -14.68
N GLY A 147 -16.14 -25.14 -15.19
CA GLY A 147 -16.41 -26.56 -15.07
C GLY A 147 -16.43 -27.08 -13.62
N GLN A 148 -15.77 -26.36 -12.71
CA GLN A 148 -15.82 -26.59 -11.26
C GLN A 148 -16.92 -25.79 -10.55
N MET A 149 -17.82 -25.14 -11.31
CA MET A 149 -18.95 -24.35 -10.82
C MET A 149 -18.54 -23.07 -10.07
N TYR A 150 -17.35 -22.54 -10.33
CA TYR A 150 -16.98 -21.20 -9.85
C TYR A 150 -17.66 -20.10 -10.67
N ASP A 151 -17.91 -18.95 -10.04
CA ASP A 151 -18.39 -17.77 -10.74
C ASP A 151 -17.24 -17.12 -11.50
N VAL A 152 -17.33 -17.15 -12.82
CA VAL A 152 -16.32 -16.60 -13.73
C VAL A 152 -16.86 -15.45 -14.59
N ALA A 153 -18.02 -14.88 -14.25
CA ALA A 153 -18.66 -13.87 -15.07
C ALA A 153 -17.76 -12.63 -15.28
N ALA A 154 -17.11 -12.16 -14.20
CA ALA A 154 -16.18 -11.03 -14.26
C ALA A 154 -14.94 -11.35 -15.12
N ALA A 155 -14.34 -12.52 -14.92
CA ALA A 155 -13.20 -12.99 -15.70
C ALA A 155 -13.51 -13.07 -17.20
N LYS A 156 -14.68 -13.62 -17.57
CA LYS A 156 -15.14 -13.67 -18.98
C LYS A 156 -15.36 -12.28 -19.58
N ALA A 157 -15.88 -11.34 -18.81
CA ALA A 157 -16.03 -9.96 -19.28
C ALA A 157 -14.67 -9.32 -19.57
N LYS A 158 -13.67 -9.58 -18.73
CA LYS A 158 -12.31 -9.08 -18.89
C LYS A 158 -11.59 -9.73 -20.09
N ILE A 159 -11.77 -11.03 -20.34
CA ILE A 159 -11.30 -11.68 -21.58
C ILE A 159 -11.92 -11.03 -22.83
N ALA A 160 -13.20 -10.67 -22.78
CA ALA A 160 -13.84 -10.01 -23.91
C ALA A 160 -13.23 -8.63 -24.20
N GLN A 161 -12.78 -7.91 -23.16
CA GLN A 161 -12.03 -6.67 -23.30
C GLN A 161 -10.64 -6.95 -23.90
N ALA A 162 -9.89 -7.92 -23.35
CA ALA A 162 -8.58 -8.32 -23.88
C ALA A 162 -8.62 -8.63 -25.39
N LYS A 163 -9.67 -9.33 -25.84
CA LYS A 163 -9.87 -9.64 -27.27
C LYS A 163 -10.21 -8.42 -28.13
N ALA A 164 -10.84 -7.40 -27.56
CA ALA A 164 -11.10 -6.14 -28.25
C ALA A 164 -9.80 -5.37 -28.47
N GLU A 165 -8.99 -5.24 -27.42
CA GLU A 165 -7.68 -4.57 -27.48
C GLU A 165 -6.70 -5.29 -28.41
N LEU A 166 -6.71 -6.62 -28.41
CA LEU A 166 -5.96 -7.42 -29.38
C LEU A 166 -6.36 -7.10 -30.84
N ALA A 167 -7.66 -6.84 -31.08
CA ALA A 167 -8.16 -6.48 -32.41
C ALA A 167 -7.82 -5.03 -32.81
N ASP A 168 -7.62 -4.16 -31.81
CA ASP A 168 -7.17 -2.79 -31.98
C ASP A 168 -5.63 -2.66 -32.03
N GLU A 169 -4.92 -3.80 -32.02
CA GLU A 169 -3.45 -3.92 -32.03
C GLU A 169 -2.77 -3.40 -30.75
N ASP A 170 -3.51 -3.21 -29.66
CA ASP A 170 -2.97 -2.90 -28.34
C ASP A 170 -2.59 -4.19 -27.60
N TYR A 171 -1.41 -4.70 -27.92
CA TYR A 171 -0.94 -5.99 -27.39
C TYR A 171 -0.55 -5.94 -25.92
N VAL A 172 -0.13 -4.77 -25.41
CA VAL A 172 0.23 -4.61 -24.00
C VAL A 172 -1.04 -4.68 -23.16
N GLU A 173 -2.04 -3.88 -23.50
CA GLU A 173 -3.35 -3.89 -22.84
C GLU A 173 -3.99 -5.28 -22.93
N ALA A 174 -4.03 -5.88 -24.13
CA ALA A 174 -4.59 -7.22 -24.32
C ALA A 174 -3.93 -8.28 -23.44
N TYR A 175 -2.60 -8.26 -23.33
CA TYR A 175 -1.85 -9.18 -22.48
C TYR A 175 -2.19 -8.97 -20.99
N ASN A 176 -2.21 -7.73 -20.52
CA ASN A 176 -2.49 -7.43 -19.11
C ASN A 176 -3.93 -7.74 -18.71
N LEU A 177 -4.91 -7.38 -19.55
CA LEU A 177 -6.32 -7.71 -19.34
C LEU A 177 -6.54 -9.24 -19.27
N ALA A 178 -5.79 -10.02 -20.03
CA ALA A 178 -5.82 -11.49 -19.94
C ALA A 178 -5.29 -11.99 -18.58
N GLY A 179 -4.19 -11.42 -18.10
CA GLY A 179 -3.64 -11.70 -16.77
C GLY A 179 -4.62 -11.35 -15.64
N GLU A 180 -5.23 -10.16 -15.69
CA GLU A 180 -6.27 -9.75 -14.75
C GLU A 180 -7.49 -10.68 -14.80
N ALA A 181 -7.90 -11.13 -15.98
CA ALA A 181 -9.01 -12.06 -16.13
C ALA A 181 -8.74 -13.39 -15.41
N ALA A 182 -7.52 -13.93 -15.54
CA ALA A 182 -7.10 -15.12 -14.81
C ALA A 182 -7.11 -14.88 -13.28
N ALA A 183 -6.62 -13.72 -12.83
CA ALA A 183 -6.63 -13.34 -11.41
C ALA A 183 -8.04 -13.14 -10.84
N LEU A 184 -9.02 -12.71 -11.64
CA LEU A 184 -10.43 -12.63 -11.20
C LEU A 184 -11.08 -14.01 -11.08
N ALA A 185 -10.52 -15.03 -11.72
CA ALA A 185 -11.04 -16.38 -11.76
C ALA A 185 -10.62 -17.22 -10.53
N VAL A 186 -10.38 -16.63 -9.36
CA VAL A 186 -9.82 -17.43 -8.24
C VAL A 186 -10.82 -18.42 -7.62
N ALA A 187 -10.43 -19.69 -7.57
CA ALA A 187 -10.95 -20.65 -6.59
C ALA A 187 -10.58 -20.20 -5.17
N PRO A 188 -11.49 -20.23 -4.19
CA PRO A 188 -11.28 -19.52 -2.94
C PRO A 188 -10.21 -20.25 -2.08
N TYR A 189 -9.14 -19.52 -1.73
CA TYR A 189 -7.91 -20.03 -1.10
C TYR A 189 -8.11 -20.81 0.21
N TRP A 190 -9.28 -20.71 0.85
CA TRP A 190 -9.63 -21.49 2.04
C TRP A 190 -9.70 -23.00 1.82
N LEU A 191 -9.94 -23.47 0.58
CA LEU A 191 -9.94 -24.90 0.28
C LEU A 191 -8.53 -25.51 0.35
N TYR A 192 -7.49 -24.77 -0.04
CA TYR A 192 -6.10 -25.20 0.08
C TYR A 192 -5.62 -25.15 1.54
N ALA A 193 -6.02 -24.13 2.30
CA ALA A 193 -5.74 -24.07 3.74
C ALA A 193 -6.36 -25.26 4.51
N LEU A 194 -7.57 -25.70 4.14
CA LEU A 194 -8.24 -26.84 4.75
C LEU A 194 -7.52 -28.17 4.44
N ILE A 195 -7.10 -28.37 3.19
CA ILE A 195 -6.39 -29.60 2.78
C ILE A 195 -5.02 -29.69 3.48
N VAL A 196 -4.27 -28.59 3.55
CA VAL A 196 -2.98 -28.54 4.26
C VAL A 196 -3.16 -28.78 5.77
N ALA A 197 -4.19 -28.20 6.39
CA ALA A 197 -4.49 -28.43 7.81
C ALA A 197 -4.86 -29.89 8.11
N ILE A 198 -5.66 -30.53 7.25
CA ILE A 198 -6.04 -31.95 7.40
C ILE A 198 -4.81 -32.86 7.26
N VAL A 199 -3.94 -32.60 6.29
CA VAL A 199 -2.70 -33.38 6.09
C VAL A 199 -1.78 -33.25 7.32
N LEU A 200 -1.61 -32.04 7.86
CA LEU A 200 -0.81 -31.81 9.07
C LEU A 200 -1.40 -32.52 10.31
N ILE A 201 -2.73 -32.51 10.47
CA ILE A 201 -3.41 -33.22 11.57
C ILE A 201 -3.20 -34.73 11.44
N VAL A 202 -3.33 -35.31 10.25
CA VAL A 202 -3.11 -36.75 10.03
C VAL A 202 -1.65 -37.14 10.33
N ILE A 203 -0.69 -36.31 9.95
CA ILE A 203 0.73 -36.52 10.25
C ILE A 203 0.98 -36.45 11.76
N LEU A 204 0.43 -35.45 12.45
CA LEU A 204 0.60 -35.27 13.90
C LEU A 204 -0.06 -36.39 14.71
N VAL A 205 -1.27 -36.82 14.33
CA VAL A 205 -1.97 -37.95 14.95
C VAL A 205 -1.21 -39.25 14.70
N GLY A 206 -0.73 -39.47 13.48
CA GLY A 206 0.11 -40.62 13.13
C GLY A 206 1.41 -40.68 13.96
N PHE A 207 2.09 -39.55 14.09
CA PHE A 207 3.32 -39.43 14.88
C PHE A 207 3.08 -39.65 16.39
N TYR A 208 2.00 -39.09 16.92
CA TYR A 208 1.59 -39.28 18.32
C TYR A 208 1.30 -40.76 18.63
N LEU A 209 0.52 -41.43 17.77
CA LEU A 209 0.18 -42.85 17.93
C LEU A 209 1.42 -43.75 17.78
N TYR A 210 2.33 -43.42 16.86
CA TYR A 210 3.60 -44.13 16.71
C TYR A 210 4.47 -44.03 17.97
N ARG A 211 4.60 -42.83 18.55
CA ARG A 211 5.37 -42.60 19.78
C ARG A 211 4.74 -43.27 21.00
N GLN A 212 3.41 -43.37 21.06
CA GLN A 212 2.71 -44.04 22.16
C GLN A 212 2.93 -45.57 22.13
N ARG A 213 3.04 -46.17 20.93
CA ARG A 213 3.32 -47.61 20.79
C ARG A 213 4.72 -48.01 21.19
N GLN A 214 5.72 -47.14 21.04
CA GLN A 214 7.10 -47.43 21.46
C GLN A 214 7.32 -47.34 22.98
N LYS A 215 6.35 -46.84 23.75
CA LYS A 215 6.42 -46.73 25.21
C LYS A 215 5.72 -47.87 25.97
N LYS A 216 5.24 -48.89 25.25
CA LYS A 216 4.73 -50.15 25.83
C LYS A 216 5.69 -51.28 25.50
#